data_AF-A0A2V6YN96-F1
#
_entry.id   AF-A0A2V6YN96-F1
#
_cell.length_a   1.000
_cell.length_b   1.000
_cell.length_c   1.000
_cell.angle_alpha   90.00
_cell.angle_beta   90.00
_cell.angle_gamma   90.00
#
_symmetry.space_group_name_H-M   'P 1'
#
loop_
_entity.id
_entity.type
_entity.pdbx_description
1 polymer ?
#
loop_
_entity_poly.entity_id
_entity_poly.type
_entity_poly.pdbx_seq_one_letter_code
_entity_poly.pdbx_strand_id
1 'polypeptide(L)'
;LADPSRPQEVGRWWMPGQWAAGGETPTWSGRQHRCHHPIRSGNRLYVSYWHGGFVILDIEDMAKPRFVSGLDWSPPFLTPTHTALPVPFPLHGRKVMLVADEDVAKLAQGPPSFLWLVDISDEKKPVPFASFQVDTDGAPQPEFTGCHQPCETITSTEIPVAWFAHGLRLVDIANPHAPREVGHFLPPVPEGSSRVCSNDVCVDDRGLMYLVDRGRGVHILERT
;
A
#
# COMPACT_ATOMS: atom_id res chain seq x y z
N LEU A 1 -15.45 -8.69 -16.06
CA LEU A 1 -15.07 -9.89 -16.85
C LEU A 1 -16.24 -10.26 -17.75
N ALA A 2 -16.01 -10.61 -19.01
CA ALA A 2 -17.09 -11.01 -19.93
C ALA A 2 -17.63 -12.41 -19.62
N ASP A 3 -16.76 -13.35 -19.23
CA ASP A 3 -17.11 -14.69 -18.75
C ASP A 3 -16.21 -15.05 -17.55
N PRO A 4 -16.74 -15.02 -16.32
CA PRO A 4 -15.99 -15.40 -15.12
C PRO A 4 -15.53 -16.86 -15.09
N SER A 5 -16.22 -17.77 -15.81
CA SER A 5 -15.88 -19.19 -15.85
C SER A 5 -14.70 -19.50 -16.78
N ARG A 6 -14.39 -18.57 -17.69
CA ARG A 6 -13.32 -18.71 -18.67
C ARG A 6 -12.55 -17.39 -18.83
N PRO A 7 -11.76 -17.00 -17.82
CA PRO A 7 -10.98 -15.78 -17.87
C PRO A 7 -10.03 -15.82 -19.07
N GLN A 8 -10.01 -14.72 -19.83
CA GLN A 8 -9.10 -14.53 -20.94
C GLN A 8 -8.12 -13.42 -20.60
N GLU A 9 -6.84 -13.70 -20.84
CA GLU A 9 -5.81 -12.68 -20.74
C GLU A 9 -6.01 -11.64 -21.86
N VAL A 10 -6.13 -10.37 -21.48
CA VAL A 10 -6.30 -9.26 -22.43
C VAL A 10 -4.98 -8.57 -22.75
N GLY A 11 -4.03 -8.59 -21.83
CA GLY A 11 -2.73 -7.96 -21.94
C GLY A 11 -1.81 -8.41 -20.82
N ARG A 12 -0.51 -8.18 -21.01
CA ARG A 12 0.53 -8.44 -20.02
C ARG A 12 1.47 -7.24 -19.94
N TRP A 13 2.00 -7.04 -18.75
CA TRP A 13 3.09 -6.12 -18.49
C TRP A 13 3.96 -6.69 -17.38
N TRP A 14 5.24 -6.35 -17.38
CA TRP A 14 6.22 -6.76 -16.39
C TRP A 14 7.27 -5.66 -16.22
N MET A 15 7.92 -5.61 -15.06
CA MET A 15 9.08 -4.75 -14.86
C MET A 15 10.28 -5.28 -15.65
N PRO A 16 11.17 -4.42 -16.16
CA PRO A 16 12.44 -4.84 -16.74
C PRO A 16 13.19 -5.80 -15.81
N GLY A 17 13.59 -6.96 -16.33
CA GLY A 17 14.26 -8.03 -15.58
C GLY A 17 13.32 -9.18 -15.18
N GLN A 18 11.99 -9.02 -15.27
CA GLN A 18 11.04 -10.07 -14.88
C GLN A 18 10.76 -11.08 -16.00
N TRP A 19 10.96 -10.73 -17.28
CA TRP A 19 10.60 -11.61 -18.39
C TRP A 19 11.74 -12.55 -18.79
N ALA A 20 12.01 -13.52 -17.92
CA ALA A 20 13.03 -14.54 -18.14
C ALA A 20 12.82 -15.33 -19.45
N ALA A 21 11.57 -15.62 -19.83
CA ALA A 21 11.26 -16.31 -21.08
C ALA A 21 11.61 -15.49 -22.34
N GLY A 22 11.72 -14.17 -22.22
CA GLY A 22 12.21 -13.28 -23.27
C GLY A 22 13.70 -12.98 -23.20
N GLY A 23 14.44 -13.64 -22.30
CA GLY A 23 15.88 -13.46 -22.13
C GLY A 23 16.28 -12.31 -21.20
N GLU A 24 15.35 -11.70 -20.47
CA GLU A 24 15.70 -10.72 -19.44
C GLU A 24 16.33 -11.39 -18.21
N THR A 25 17.27 -10.69 -17.58
CA THR A 25 17.92 -11.13 -16.33
C THR A 25 17.52 -10.18 -15.19
N PRO A 26 16.98 -10.68 -14.07
CA PRO A 26 16.71 -9.87 -12.89
C PRO A 26 17.94 -9.13 -12.38
N THR A 27 17.79 -7.88 -11.95
CA THR A 27 18.85 -7.10 -11.29
C THR A 27 18.79 -7.20 -9.76
N TRP A 28 17.90 -8.02 -9.23
CA TRP A 28 17.60 -8.19 -7.80
C TRP A 28 17.75 -9.65 -7.36
N SER A 29 17.70 -9.88 -6.05
CA SER A 29 17.88 -11.22 -5.48
C SER A 29 16.56 -11.94 -5.19
N GLY A 30 16.48 -13.21 -5.58
CA GLY A 30 15.35 -14.09 -5.23
C GLY A 30 13.99 -13.55 -5.66
N ARG A 31 13.08 -13.35 -4.70
CA ARG A 31 11.71 -12.84 -4.91
C ARG A 31 11.52 -11.35 -4.62
N GLN A 32 12.62 -10.61 -4.56
CA GLN A 32 12.56 -9.14 -4.62
C GLN A 32 11.89 -8.71 -5.94
N HIS A 33 11.36 -7.50 -5.96
CA HIS A 33 10.66 -6.86 -7.07
C HIS A 33 9.53 -7.71 -7.65
N ARG A 34 8.82 -8.48 -6.81
CA ARG A 34 7.60 -9.17 -7.26
C ARG A 34 6.42 -8.22 -7.23
N CYS A 35 5.55 -8.34 -8.23
CA CYS A 35 4.27 -7.62 -8.26
C CYS A 35 3.48 -7.98 -7.01
N HIS A 36 3.03 -6.97 -6.28
CA HIS A 36 2.24 -7.18 -5.07
C HIS A 36 0.79 -6.77 -5.29
N HIS A 37 0.53 -5.50 -5.60
CA HIS A 37 -0.82 -4.97 -5.66
C HIS A 37 -1.00 -4.01 -6.85
N PRO A 38 -1.84 -4.35 -7.86
CA PRO A 38 -2.26 -3.41 -8.90
C PRO A 38 -3.56 -2.69 -8.52
N ILE A 39 -3.50 -1.39 -8.24
CA ILE A 39 -4.67 -0.54 -7.98
C ILE A 39 -5.06 0.21 -9.26
N ARG A 40 -6.30 0.02 -9.72
CA ARG A 40 -6.83 0.73 -10.89
C ARG A 40 -7.54 2.02 -10.50
N SER A 41 -7.19 3.12 -11.16
CA SER A 41 -7.96 4.37 -11.13
C SER A 41 -8.13 4.90 -12.54
N GLY A 42 -9.36 4.83 -13.07
CA GLY A 42 -9.64 5.16 -14.47
C GLY A 42 -8.79 4.34 -15.45
N ASN A 43 -8.01 5.04 -16.27
CA ASN A 43 -7.07 4.47 -17.26
C ASN A 43 -5.62 4.46 -16.74
N ARG A 44 -5.44 4.41 -15.42
CA ARG A 44 -4.16 4.20 -14.76
C ARG A 44 -4.19 2.93 -13.91
N LEU A 45 -3.03 2.28 -13.84
CA LEU A 45 -2.74 1.21 -12.91
C LEU A 45 -1.53 1.60 -12.07
N TYR A 46 -1.71 1.70 -10.75
CA TYR A 46 -0.67 1.98 -9.78
C TYR A 46 -0.28 0.65 -9.16
N VAL A 47 0.91 0.16 -9.51
CA VAL A 47 1.32 -1.21 -9.18
C VAL A 47 2.51 -1.17 -8.23
N SER A 48 2.35 -1.75 -7.05
CA SER A 48 3.42 -1.92 -6.08
C SER A 48 4.26 -3.16 -6.37
N TYR A 49 5.56 -3.05 -6.14
CA TYR A 49 6.52 -4.12 -6.27
C TYR A 49 7.39 -4.16 -5.01
N TRP A 50 7.44 -5.31 -4.34
CA TRP A 50 8.23 -5.45 -3.12
C TRP A 50 9.70 -5.13 -3.37
N HIS A 51 10.26 -4.16 -2.65
CA HIS A 51 11.64 -3.68 -2.81
C HIS A 51 11.98 -3.14 -4.21
N GLY A 52 11.00 -2.98 -5.10
CA GLY A 52 11.15 -2.33 -6.41
C GLY A 52 10.25 -1.10 -6.54
N GLY A 53 9.78 -0.58 -5.40
CA GLY A 53 8.91 0.58 -5.31
C GLY A 53 7.53 0.39 -5.93
N PHE A 54 7.11 1.38 -6.72
CA PHE A 54 5.88 1.30 -7.50
C PHE A 54 6.08 1.79 -8.93
N VAL A 55 5.16 1.42 -9.82
CA VAL A 55 5.06 1.94 -11.18
C VAL A 55 3.65 2.44 -11.46
N ILE A 56 3.56 3.43 -12.33
CA ILE A 56 2.32 3.95 -12.89
C ILE A 56 2.26 3.50 -14.35
N LEU A 57 1.21 2.75 -14.69
CA LEU A 57 0.95 2.31 -16.05
C LEU A 57 -0.26 3.05 -16.62
N ASP A 58 -0.17 3.42 -17.89
CA ASP A 58 -1.30 3.82 -18.72
C ASP A 58 -1.93 2.57 -19.33
N ILE A 59 -3.23 2.41 -19.09
CA ILE A 59 -4.03 1.28 -19.55
C ILE A 59 -5.24 1.74 -20.39
N GLU A 60 -5.14 2.89 -21.08
CA GLU A 60 -6.13 3.33 -22.07
C GLU A 60 -6.47 2.21 -23.06
N ASP A 61 -5.42 1.51 -23.55
CA ASP A 61 -5.54 0.21 -24.20
C ASP A 61 -5.10 -0.87 -23.19
N MET A 62 -6.08 -1.56 -22.58
CA MET A 62 -5.80 -2.64 -21.62
C MET A 62 -5.01 -3.81 -22.22
N ALA A 63 -4.99 -3.96 -23.55
CA ALA A 63 -4.18 -4.98 -24.21
C ALA A 63 -2.70 -4.57 -24.34
N LYS A 64 -2.38 -3.28 -24.14
CA LYS A 64 -1.03 -2.72 -24.27
C LYS A 64 -0.72 -1.75 -23.14
N PRO A 65 -0.61 -2.20 -21.87
CA PRO A 65 -0.20 -1.33 -20.78
C PRO A 65 1.14 -0.65 -21.09
N ARG A 66 1.23 0.65 -20.85
CA ARG A 66 2.44 1.45 -21.10
C ARG A 66 2.99 2.00 -19.81
N PHE A 67 4.28 1.85 -19.59
CA PHE A 67 4.96 2.48 -18.46
C PHE A 67 4.92 4.01 -18.59
N VAL A 68 4.43 4.69 -17.54
CA VAL A 68 4.45 6.16 -17.44
C VAL A 68 5.66 6.60 -16.62
N SER A 69 5.77 6.08 -15.40
CA SER A 69 6.86 6.34 -14.46
C SER A 69 6.87 5.29 -13.36
N GLY A 70 7.88 5.37 -12.50
CA GLY A 70 7.95 4.61 -11.26
C GLY A 70 8.96 5.26 -10.33
N LEU A 71 8.90 4.89 -9.07
CA LEU A 71 9.83 5.34 -8.05
C LEU A 71 10.13 4.18 -7.11
N ASP A 72 11.41 4.02 -6.79
CA ASP A 72 11.91 3.04 -5.83
C ASP A 72 12.85 3.75 -4.86
N TRP A 73 12.72 3.41 -3.59
CA TRP A 73 13.46 3.98 -2.47
C TRP A 73 14.12 2.89 -1.60
N SER A 74 14.13 1.65 -2.10
CA SER A 74 14.69 0.49 -1.42
C SER A 74 15.95 0.01 -2.15
N PRO A 75 17.16 0.22 -1.59
CA PRO A 75 17.52 0.97 -0.38
C PRO A 75 17.47 2.50 -0.54
N PRO A 76 17.46 3.32 0.55
CA PRO A 76 17.76 2.95 1.95
C PRO A 76 16.57 2.46 2.78
N PHE A 77 15.33 2.56 2.30
CA PHE A 77 14.18 2.08 3.06
C PHE A 77 14.07 0.55 2.97
N LEU A 78 13.90 -0.07 4.13
CA LEU A 78 14.15 -1.49 4.32
C LEU A 78 12.96 -2.39 4.01
N THR A 79 11.76 -1.82 4.00
CA THR A 79 10.49 -2.53 3.94
C THR A 79 9.92 -2.50 2.53
N PRO A 80 9.31 -3.60 2.05
CA PRO A 80 8.78 -3.67 0.70
C PRO A 80 7.58 -2.75 0.50
N THR A 81 7.56 -2.04 -0.63
CA THR A 81 6.36 -1.34 -1.09
C THR A 81 5.23 -2.32 -1.40
N HIS A 82 4.10 -2.13 -0.71
CA HIS A 82 2.99 -3.09 -0.65
C HIS A 82 1.74 -2.59 -1.35
N THR A 83 1.36 -1.32 -1.16
CA THR A 83 0.17 -0.73 -1.79
C THR A 83 0.48 0.67 -2.29
N ALA A 84 0.09 0.98 -3.53
CA ALA A 84 0.18 2.31 -4.13
C ALA A 84 -1.24 2.78 -4.49
N LEU A 85 -1.86 3.54 -3.57
CA LEU A 85 -3.29 3.88 -3.58
C LEU A 85 -3.49 5.36 -3.95
N PRO A 86 -3.94 5.71 -5.17
CA PRO A 86 -4.22 7.09 -5.54
C PRO A 86 -5.45 7.63 -4.75
N VAL A 87 -5.33 8.84 -4.22
CA VAL A 87 -6.45 9.55 -3.59
C VAL A 87 -7.40 10.05 -4.69
N PRO A 88 -8.71 9.77 -4.62
CA PRO A 88 -9.64 10.03 -5.73
C PRO A 88 -10.05 11.51 -5.87
N PHE A 89 -9.55 12.38 -4.99
CA PHE A 89 -9.81 13.83 -4.98
C PHE A 89 -8.51 14.60 -4.68
N PRO A 90 -8.41 15.87 -5.09
CA PRO A 90 -7.22 16.66 -4.83
C PRO A 90 -7.11 17.05 -3.35
N LEU A 91 -5.88 17.05 -2.84
CA LEU A 91 -5.53 17.60 -1.53
C LEU A 91 -4.75 18.89 -1.74
N HIS A 92 -5.29 20.02 -1.29
CA HIS A 92 -4.70 21.36 -1.52
C HIS A 92 -4.33 21.61 -3.00
N GLY A 93 -5.16 21.14 -3.94
CA GLY A 93 -4.95 21.29 -5.38
C GLY A 93 -3.96 20.31 -6.01
N ARG A 94 -3.43 19.34 -5.25
CA ARG A 94 -2.49 18.31 -5.73
C ARG A 94 -3.18 16.97 -5.88
N LYS A 95 -2.73 16.18 -6.87
CA LYS A 95 -3.05 14.74 -6.91
C LYS A 95 -2.07 14.02 -6.00
N VAL A 96 -2.58 13.23 -5.06
CA VAL A 96 -1.77 12.55 -4.05
C VAL A 96 -2.03 11.05 -4.15
N MET A 97 -0.99 10.27 -3.88
CA MET A 97 -1.04 8.82 -3.72
C MET A 97 -0.52 8.45 -2.33
N LEU A 98 -1.23 7.55 -1.66
CA LEU A 98 -0.77 6.92 -0.43
C LEU A 98 0.05 5.70 -0.82
N VAL A 99 1.26 5.55 -0.27
CA VAL A 99 2.06 4.35 -0.50
C VAL A 99 2.40 3.70 0.83
N ALA A 100 1.86 2.51 1.05
CA ALA A 100 2.17 1.73 2.25
C ALA A 100 3.34 0.80 1.94
N ASP A 101 4.39 0.92 2.74
CA ASP A 101 5.38 -0.14 2.85
C ASP A 101 4.90 -1.14 3.92
N GLU A 102 4.98 -2.43 3.64
CA GLU A 102 4.55 -3.49 4.58
C GLU A 102 5.71 -3.87 5.49
N ASP A 103 5.46 -4.00 6.79
CA ASP A 103 6.49 -4.31 7.78
C ASP A 103 6.94 -5.78 7.79
N VAL A 104 7.36 -6.32 6.64
CA VAL A 104 7.77 -7.73 6.46
C VAL A 104 8.96 -7.85 5.53
N ALA A 105 9.66 -8.98 5.56
CA ALA A 105 10.78 -9.32 4.67
C ALA A 105 11.77 -8.17 4.49
N LYS A 106 12.18 -7.56 5.60
CA LYS A 106 13.06 -6.39 5.60
C LYS A 106 14.40 -6.72 4.96
N LEU A 107 14.98 -5.78 4.22
CA LEU A 107 16.32 -5.91 3.63
C LEU A 107 17.42 -6.04 4.71
N ALA A 108 17.19 -5.48 5.89
CA ALA A 108 18.02 -5.60 7.07
C ALA A 108 17.17 -5.40 8.34
N GLN A 109 17.74 -5.70 9.52
CA GLN A 109 17.10 -5.31 10.78
C GLN A 109 16.98 -3.79 10.86
N GLY A 110 15.82 -3.28 11.25
CA GLY A 110 15.58 -1.85 11.32
C GLY A 110 14.16 -1.50 11.77
N PRO A 111 13.84 -0.19 11.79
CA PRO A 111 12.57 0.31 12.30
C PRO A 111 11.35 -0.25 11.54
N PRO A 112 10.15 -0.12 12.09
CA PRO A 112 8.92 -0.55 11.42
C PRO A 112 8.63 0.29 10.16
N SER A 113 7.90 -0.30 9.21
CA SER A 113 7.38 0.42 8.04
C SER A 113 6.37 1.52 8.41
N PHE A 114 6.10 2.39 7.46
CA PHE A 114 5.26 3.58 7.61
C PHE A 114 4.47 3.89 6.33
N LEU A 115 3.60 4.90 6.38
CA LEU A 115 2.79 5.34 5.25
C LEU A 115 3.42 6.56 4.57
N TRP A 116 3.61 6.52 3.26
CA TRP A 116 4.06 7.64 2.45
C TRP A 116 2.90 8.41 1.84
N LEU A 117 3.10 9.72 1.65
CA LEU A 117 2.31 10.54 0.73
C LEU A 117 3.21 10.98 -0.43
N VAL A 118 2.76 10.69 -1.64
CA VAL A 118 3.48 10.94 -2.89
C VAL A 118 2.64 11.89 -3.76
N ASP A 119 3.24 12.99 -4.19
CA ASP A 119 2.63 13.91 -5.18
C ASP A 119 2.73 13.25 -6.55
N ILE A 120 1.58 13.07 -7.20
CA ILE A 120 1.43 12.53 -8.55
C ILE A 120 0.71 13.51 -9.48
N SER A 121 0.78 14.81 -9.17
CA SER A 121 0.21 15.88 -10.01
C SER A 121 0.85 15.89 -11.40
N ASP A 122 2.16 15.63 -11.46
CA ASP A 122 2.86 15.18 -12.66
C ASP A 122 3.18 13.69 -12.52
N GLU A 123 2.34 12.83 -13.13
CA GLU A 123 2.52 11.37 -13.08
C GLU A 123 3.84 10.90 -13.72
N LYS A 124 4.54 11.74 -14.50
CA LYS A 124 5.87 11.39 -15.04
C LYS A 124 6.98 11.60 -14.01
N LYS A 125 6.69 12.29 -12.91
CA LYS A 125 7.64 12.64 -11.85
C LYS A 125 6.98 12.56 -10.48
N PRO A 126 6.65 11.35 -10.00
CA PRO A 126 6.15 11.17 -8.64
C PRO A 126 7.20 11.61 -7.61
N VAL A 127 6.77 12.32 -6.55
CA VAL A 127 7.68 12.83 -5.50
C VAL A 127 7.10 12.57 -4.11
N PRO A 128 7.78 11.79 -3.24
CA PRO A 128 7.38 11.67 -1.83
C PRO A 128 7.61 13.01 -1.14
N PHE A 129 6.63 13.47 -0.35
CA PHE A 129 6.71 14.78 0.30
C PHE A 129 6.28 14.80 1.77
N ALA A 130 5.62 13.74 2.24
CA ALA A 130 5.26 13.55 3.63
C ALA A 130 5.15 12.05 3.95
N SER A 131 5.10 11.74 5.24
CA SER A 131 4.83 10.41 5.74
C SER A 131 4.02 10.48 7.04
N PHE A 132 3.35 9.39 7.37
CA PHE A 132 2.72 9.18 8.66
C PHE A 132 3.32 7.93 9.32
N GLN A 133 3.64 8.04 10.60
CA GLN A 133 4.24 6.99 11.39
C GLN A 133 3.59 6.94 12.78
N VAL A 134 3.16 5.75 13.20
CA VAL A 134 2.80 5.50 14.61
C VAL A 134 4.07 5.58 15.45
N ASP A 135 3.99 6.22 16.62
CA ASP A 135 5.12 6.50 17.51
C ASP A 135 6.12 5.32 17.59
N THR A 136 7.36 5.61 17.24
CA THR A 136 8.49 4.67 17.29
C THR A 136 9.73 5.40 17.78
N ASP A 137 10.63 4.67 18.44
CA ASP A 137 11.94 5.16 18.89
C ASP A 137 13.03 5.05 17.80
N GLY A 138 12.67 4.53 16.62
CA GLY A 138 13.60 4.29 15.50
C GLY A 138 14.48 3.06 15.69
N ALA A 139 14.34 2.32 16.79
CA ALA A 139 15.08 1.09 17.01
C ALA A 139 14.58 -0.05 16.10
N PRO A 140 15.40 -1.08 15.84
CA PRO A 140 14.94 -2.27 15.15
C PRO A 140 13.76 -2.93 15.86
N GLN A 141 12.68 -3.19 15.13
CA GLN A 141 11.50 -3.88 15.63
C GLN A 141 11.18 -5.14 14.81
N PRO A 142 10.57 -6.18 15.42
CA PRO A 142 10.15 -7.37 14.71
C PRO A 142 9.24 -7.03 13.52
N GLU A 143 9.21 -7.88 12.50
CA GLU A 143 8.21 -7.78 11.42
C GLU A 143 6.79 -7.80 11.98
N PHE A 144 5.80 -7.41 11.17
CA PHE A 144 4.40 -7.30 11.58
C PHE A 144 4.19 -6.34 12.76
N THR A 145 4.97 -5.26 12.83
CA THR A 145 4.78 -4.19 13.82
C THR A 145 4.23 -2.93 13.16
N GLY A 146 4.79 -2.56 12.02
CA GLY A 146 4.51 -1.34 11.27
C GLY A 146 3.25 -1.34 10.38
N CYS A 147 3.24 -0.38 9.46
CA CYS A 147 2.19 -0.17 8.47
C CYS A 147 1.99 -1.41 7.57
N HIS A 148 0.77 -1.58 7.07
CA HIS A 148 0.45 -2.63 6.12
C HIS A 148 -0.46 -2.16 4.99
N GLN A 149 -1.72 -1.88 5.28
CA GLN A 149 -2.75 -1.76 4.23
C GLN A 149 -3.74 -0.63 4.54
N PRO A 150 -3.76 0.45 3.75
CA PRO A 150 -4.83 1.44 3.79
C PRO A 150 -6.12 0.88 3.18
N CYS A 151 -7.28 1.34 3.65
CA CYS A 151 -8.56 1.05 3.02
C CYS A 151 -8.57 1.59 1.58
N GLU A 152 -8.71 0.69 0.61
CA GLU A 152 -8.65 1.03 -0.81
C GLU A 152 -9.84 1.85 -1.29
N THR A 153 -10.98 1.74 -0.60
CA THR A 153 -12.13 2.62 -0.86
C THR A 153 -12.00 3.88 -0.03
N ILE A 154 -11.43 4.93 -0.63
CA ILE A 154 -11.27 6.25 0.00
C ILE A 154 -12.57 7.04 -0.15
N THR A 155 -13.26 7.28 0.96
CA THR A 155 -14.51 8.06 1.02
C THR A 155 -14.33 9.46 1.60
N SER A 156 -13.24 9.71 2.32
CA SER A 156 -12.94 10.99 2.98
C SER A 156 -11.42 11.17 3.18
N THR A 157 -11.00 12.26 3.82
CA THR A 157 -9.59 12.46 4.22
C THR A 157 -9.18 11.65 5.44
N GLU A 158 -10.12 11.07 6.20
CA GLU A 158 -9.78 10.12 7.27
C GLU A 158 -9.63 8.73 6.66
N ILE A 159 -8.39 8.24 6.59
CA ILE A 159 -8.03 6.98 5.96
C ILE A 159 -7.86 5.90 7.04
N PRO A 160 -8.71 4.86 7.06
CA PRO A 160 -8.47 3.67 7.85
C PRO A 160 -7.25 2.92 7.31
N VAL A 161 -6.32 2.56 8.18
CA VAL A 161 -5.10 1.84 7.84
C VAL A 161 -4.89 0.69 8.82
N ALA A 162 -4.79 -0.53 8.32
CA ALA A 162 -4.34 -1.68 9.09
C ALA A 162 -2.84 -1.56 9.36
N TRP A 163 -2.47 -1.66 10.63
CA TRP A 163 -1.13 -1.44 11.15
C TRP A 163 -0.71 -2.59 12.07
N PHE A 164 -0.70 -3.82 11.56
CA PHE A 164 -0.34 -5.05 12.26
C PHE A 164 -0.48 -5.04 13.80
N ALA A 165 0.62 -4.93 14.54
CA ALA A 165 0.67 -4.97 16.01
C ALA A 165 -0.02 -3.76 16.68
N HIS A 166 -0.25 -2.71 15.93
CA HIS A 166 -0.88 -1.47 16.34
C HIS A 166 -2.35 -1.36 15.91
N GLY A 167 -2.95 -2.41 15.36
CA GLY A 167 -4.39 -2.48 15.09
C GLY A 167 -4.83 -1.62 13.90
N LEU A 168 -5.97 -0.95 14.05
CA LEU A 168 -6.49 0.02 13.10
C LEU A 168 -6.04 1.43 13.49
N ARG A 169 -5.60 2.21 12.48
CA ARG A 169 -5.24 3.62 12.59
C ARG A 169 -6.12 4.43 11.65
N LEU A 170 -6.75 5.51 12.14
CA LEU A 170 -7.44 6.49 11.32
C LEU A 170 -6.49 7.66 11.08
N VAL A 171 -6.02 7.81 9.85
CA VAL A 171 -5.03 8.82 9.46
C VAL A 171 -5.73 9.91 8.66
N ASP A 172 -5.82 11.12 9.21
CA ASP A 172 -6.35 12.29 8.51
C ASP A 172 -5.27 12.91 7.61
N ILE A 173 -5.55 12.94 6.30
CA ILE A 173 -4.68 13.49 5.27
C ILE A 173 -5.15 14.85 4.73
N ALA A 174 -6.13 15.50 5.37
CA ALA A 174 -6.66 16.79 4.93
C ALA A 174 -5.57 17.86 4.80
N ASN A 175 -4.62 17.88 5.75
CA ASN A 175 -3.37 18.62 5.60
C ASN A 175 -2.24 17.65 5.14
N PRO A 176 -1.97 17.53 3.84
CA PRO A 176 -1.11 16.47 3.32
C PRO A 176 0.37 16.63 3.73
N HIS A 177 0.80 17.80 4.18
CA HIS A 177 2.17 18.00 4.70
C HIS A 177 2.33 17.59 6.17
N ALA A 178 1.24 17.33 6.87
CA ALA A 178 1.23 16.92 8.27
C ALA A 178 0.07 15.94 8.51
N PRO A 179 0.10 14.75 7.87
CA PRO A 179 -0.89 13.71 8.14
C PRO A 179 -0.81 13.32 9.62
N ARG A 180 -1.96 13.04 10.24
CA ARG A 180 -2.05 12.83 11.70
C ARG A 180 -3.06 11.74 12.05
N GLU A 181 -2.85 11.09 13.18
CA GLU A 181 -3.84 10.17 13.74
C GLU A 181 -5.04 10.96 14.28
N VAL A 182 -6.26 10.52 13.96
CA VAL A 182 -7.53 11.05 14.48
C VAL A 182 -8.35 10.04 15.25
N GLY A 183 -7.89 8.80 15.30
CA GLY A 183 -8.48 7.71 16.07
C GLY A 183 -7.73 6.42 15.82
N HIS A 184 -7.92 5.46 16.72
CA HIS A 184 -7.38 4.12 16.55
C HIS A 184 -8.27 3.10 17.24
N PHE A 185 -8.11 1.84 16.86
CA PHE A 185 -8.69 0.71 17.57
C PHE A 185 -7.67 -0.41 17.64
N LEU A 186 -7.39 -0.89 18.85
CA LEU A 186 -6.52 -2.05 19.07
C LEU A 186 -7.39 -3.25 19.47
N PRO A 187 -7.55 -4.26 18.60
CA PRO A 187 -8.23 -5.51 18.95
C PRO A 187 -7.60 -6.20 20.17
N PRO A 188 -8.36 -7.02 20.91
CA PRO A 188 -7.78 -7.95 21.87
C PRO A 188 -6.81 -8.93 21.16
N VAL A 189 -5.71 -9.26 21.83
CA VAL A 189 -4.73 -10.23 21.30
C VAL A 189 -5.41 -11.59 21.09
N PRO A 190 -5.27 -12.23 19.91
CA PRO A 190 -5.81 -13.56 19.65
C PRO A 190 -5.32 -14.63 20.64
N GLU A 191 -6.13 -15.67 20.88
CA GLU A 191 -5.72 -16.73 21.80
C GLU A 191 -4.56 -17.50 21.19
N GLY A 192 -3.51 -17.77 21.98
CA GLY A 192 -2.28 -18.39 21.47
C GLY A 192 -1.36 -17.45 20.68
N SER A 193 -1.70 -16.16 20.55
CA SER A 193 -0.83 -15.14 19.93
C SER A 193 -0.20 -14.24 20.99
N SER A 194 0.96 -13.65 20.67
CA SER A 194 1.64 -12.69 21.56
C SER A 194 1.22 -11.24 21.31
N ARG A 195 0.63 -10.95 20.15
CA ARG A 195 0.20 -9.61 19.73
C ARG A 195 -0.90 -9.69 18.66
N VAL A 196 -1.55 -8.55 18.44
CA VAL A 196 -2.45 -8.30 17.32
C VAL A 196 -1.66 -8.40 16.00
N CYS A 197 -2.32 -8.79 14.92
CA CYS A 197 -1.77 -8.79 13.58
C CYS A 197 -2.86 -8.37 12.59
N SER A 198 -3.34 -7.13 12.73
CA SER A 198 -4.36 -6.55 11.86
C SER A 198 -3.82 -6.46 10.42
N ASN A 199 -4.55 -7.06 9.50
CA ASN A 199 -4.09 -7.34 8.14
C ASN A 199 -4.75 -6.45 7.10
N ASP A 200 -6.06 -6.24 7.18
CA ASP A 200 -6.77 -5.52 6.13
C ASP A 200 -7.94 -4.76 6.72
N VAL A 201 -8.34 -3.70 6.05
CA VAL A 201 -9.49 -2.89 6.43
C VAL A 201 -10.26 -2.44 5.18
N CYS A 202 -11.57 -2.60 5.21
CA CYS A 202 -12.46 -1.98 4.24
C CYS A 202 -13.57 -1.19 4.93
N VAL A 203 -14.18 -0.27 4.18
CA VAL A 203 -15.31 0.54 4.64
C VAL A 203 -16.48 0.38 3.68
N ASP A 204 -17.68 0.21 4.22
CA ASP A 204 -18.90 0.16 3.43
C ASP A 204 -19.59 1.54 3.32
N ASP A 205 -20.69 1.59 2.57
CA ASP A 205 -21.49 2.79 2.33
C ASP A 205 -22.20 3.35 3.58
N ARG A 206 -22.30 2.55 4.65
CA ARG A 206 -22.82 2.97 5.96
C ARG A 206 -21.75 3.60 6.83
N GLY A 207 -20.49 3.58 6.38
CA GLY A 207 -19.34 4.03 7.16
C GLY A 207 -18.84 3.00 8.18
N LEU A 208 -19.29 1.74 8.09
CA LEU A 208 -18.78 0.68 8.96
C LEU A 208 -17.42 0.20 8.44
N MET A 209 -16.46 0.11 9.36
CA MET A 209 -15.11 -0.39 9.09
C MET A 209 -15.01 -1.87 9.45
N TYR A 210 -14.50 -2.68 8.53
CA TYR A 210 -14.29 -4.12 8.72
C TYR A 210 -12.78 -4.37 8.81
N LEU A 211 -12.28 -4.55 10.03
CA LEU A 211 -10.87 -4.84 10.29
C LEU A 211 -10.67 -6.35 10.41
N VAL A 212 -9.81 -6.90 9.57
CA VAL A 212 -9.44 -8.33 9.60
C VAL A 212 -8.10 -8.49 10.31
N ASP A 213 -7.98 -9.50 11.17
CA ASP A 213 -6.72 -9.88 11.81
C ASP A 213 -6.25 -11.26 11.34
N ARG A 214 -4.93 -11.43 11.10
CA ARG A 214 -4.36 -12.70 10.62
C ARG A 214 -4.58 -13.86 11.61
N GLY A 215 -4.63 -13.55 12.91
CA GLY A 215 -4.83 -14.51 13.98
C GLY A 215 -6.28 -14.60 14.48
N ARG A 216 -7.15 -13.63 14.13
CA ARG A 216 -8.54 -13.60 14.61
C ARG A 216 -9.51 -12.80 13.71
N GLY A 217 -10.29 -13.52 12.92
CA GLY A 217 -11.61 -13.08 12.43
C GLY A 217 -11.72 -11.63 11.92
N VAL A 218 -12.92 -11.06 12.11
CA VAL A 218 -13.29 -9.72 11.64
C VAL A 218 -13.90 -8.92 12.78
N HIS A 219 -13.46 -7.68 12.93
CA HIS A 219 -14.08 -6.67 13.79
C HIS A 219 -14.85 -5.68 12.92
N ILE A 220 -16.10 -5.39 13.31
CA ILE A 220 -16.93 -4.36 12.68
C ILE A 220 -16.96 -3.16 13.63
N LEU A 221 -16.55 -2.01 13.13
CA LEU A 221 -16.33 -0.80 13.91
C LEU A 221 -17.10 0.36 13.25
N GLU A 222 -17.50 1.33 14.07
CA GLU A 222 -18.07 2.59 13.61
C GLU A 222 -17.30 3.76 14.23
N ARG A 223 -17.22 4.87 13.49
CA ARG A 223 -16.61 6.10 13.98
C ARG A 223 -17.63 6.87 14.82
N THR A 224 -17.39 6.98 16.12
CA THR A 224 -18.19 7.78 17.06
C THR A 224 -17.70 9.21 17.18
#